data_AF-Q8XY17-F1
#
_entry.id   AF-Q8XY17-F1
#
_cell.length_a   1.000
_cell.length_b   1.000
_cell.length_c   1.000
_cell.angle_alpha   90.00
_cell.angle_beta   90.00
_cell.angle_gamma   90.00
#
_symmetry.space_group_name_H-M   'P 1'
#
loop_
_entity.id
_entity.type
_entity.pdbx_description
1 polymer ?
#
loop_
_entity_poly.entity_id
_entity_poly.type
_entity_poly.pdbx_seq_one_letter_code
_entity_poly.pdbx_strand_id
1 'polypeptide(L)'
;MGTLFEQPRRQFLDVSTDNIDDFLSVANHLAKKHKLSVADVIAARAVLETARASDLAVRNGDVFDEQMAGLGRLLEELTSAIESLKVAG
;
A
#
# COMPACT_ATOMS: atom_id res chain seq x y z
N MET A 1 0.79 -8.98 15.74
CA MET A 1 -0.61 -8.89 16.21
C MET A 1 -1.23 -7.73 15.45
N GLY A 2 -2.01 -8.01 14.38
CA GLY A 2 -2.53 -6.96 13.48
C GLY A 2 -3.76 -6.28 14.09
N THR A 3 -3.73 -4.96 14.23
CA THR A 3 -4.82 -4.13 14.74
C THR A 3 -5.92 -3.96 13.69
N LEU A 4 -6.82 -4.95 13.61
CA LEU A 4 -8.01 -4.96 12.73
C LEU A 4 -8.99 -3.79 12.96
N PHE A 5 -8.83 -3.01 14.04
CA PHE A 5 -9.81 -2.02 14.48
C PHE A 5 -9.32 -0.57 14.53
N GLU A 6 -8.03 -0.31 14.25
CA GLU A 6 -7.45 1.03 14.27
C GLU A 6 -6.75 1.37 12.95
N GLN A 7 -7.46 1.23 11.83
CA GLN A 7 -6.93 1.69 10.56
C GLN A 7 -7.10 3.22 10.46
N PRO A 8 -6.00 4.00 10.37
CA PRO A 8 -6.12 5.45 10.16
C PRO A 8 -6.86 5.72 8.85
N ARG A 9 -7.66 6.80 8.81
CA ARG A 9 -8.36 7.23 7.59
C ARG A 9 -7.38 7.31 6.43
N ARG A 10 -7.72 6.69 5.30
CA ARG A 10 -6.97 6.87 4.04
C ARG A 10 -6.93 8.36 3.72
N GLN A 11 -5.73 8.93 3.67
CA GLN A 11 -5.55 10.28 3.14
C GLN A 11 -5.79 10.25 1.64
N PHE A 12 -6.79 10.99 1.18
CA PHE A 12 -6.97 11.26 -0.24
C PHE A 12 -5.90 12.28 -0.64
N LEU A 13 -4.93 11.83 -1.44
CA LEU A 13 -3.93 12.71 -2.05
C LEU A 13 -4.59 13.38 -3.26
N ASP A 14 -5.05 14.61 -3.08
CA ASP A 14 -5.52 15.43 -4.20
C ASP A 14 -4.30 16.07 -4.89
N VAL A 15 -4.23 15.99 -6.21
CA VAL A 15 -3.09 16.51 -6.99
C VAL A 15 -3.53 17.80 -7.67
N SER A 16 -3.31 18.94 -6.99
CA SER A 16 -3.54 20.27 -7.54
C SER A 16 -2.57 20.60 -8.69
N THR A 17 -3.00 21.49 -9.59
CA THR A 17 -2.14 22.13 -10.60
C THR A 17 -0.94 22.86 -9.99
N ASP A 18 -1.06 23.38 -8.77
CA ASP A 18 0.06 24.06 -8.09
C ASP A 18 1.24 23.11 -7.85
N ASN A 19 0.96 21.82 -7.65
CA ASN A 19 1.99 20.79 -7.47
C ASN A 19 2.76 20.50 -8.77
N ILE A 20 2.22 20.87 -9.93
CA ILE A 20 2.87 20.66 -11.23
C ILE A 20 4.03 21.64 -11.40
N ASP A 21 3.85 22.91 -11.02
CA ASP A 21 4.90 23.92 -11.16
C ASP A 21 6.11 23.61 -10.27
N ASP A 22 5.87 23.25 -9.02
CA ASP A 22 6.91 22.78 -8.10
C ASP A 22 7.63 21.55 -8.65
N PHE A 23 6.88 20.60 -9.20
CA PHE A 23 7.46 19.42 -9.83
C PHE A 23 8.37 19.77 -11.01
N LEU A 24 7.92 20.61 -11.93
CA LEU A 24 8.68 21.01 -13.11
C LEU A 24 9.94 21.78 -12.73
N SER A 25 9.88 22.64 -11.70
CA SER A 25 11.04 23.34 -11.17
C SER A 25 12.12 22.38 -10.66
N VAL A 26 11.73 21.38 -9.86
CA VAL A 26 12.63 20.34 -9.36
C VAL A 26 13.19 19.49 -10.50
N ALA A 27 12.34 19.08 -11.45
CA ALA A 27 12.76 18.27 -12.60
C ALA A 27 13.80 19.01 -13.45
N ASN A 28 13.59 20.31 -13.69
CA ASN A 28 14.53 21.15 -14.44
C ASN A 28 15.86 21.33 -13.69
N HIS A 29 15.82 21.48 -12.37
CA HIS A 29 17.03 21.56 -11.55
C HIS A 29 17.87 20.27 -11.63
N LEU A 30 17.21 19.11 -11.51
CA LEU A 30 17.86 17.80 -11.62
C LEU A 30 18.42 17.55 -13.04
N ALA A 31 17.67 17.92 -14.07
CA ALA A 31 18.09 17.81 -15.45
C ALA A 31 19.40 18.60 -15.69
N LYS A 32 19.47 19.84 -15.21
CA LYS A 32 20.70 20.67 -15.29
C LYS A 32 21.85 20.06 -14.50
N LYS A 33 21.61 19.62 -13.27
CA LYS A 33 22.64 19.04 -12.39
C LYS A 33 23.28 17.79 -13.01
N HIS A 34 22.47 16.94 -13.63
CA HIS A 34 22.92 15.66 -14.18
C HIS A 34 23.18 15.70 -15.69
N LYS A 35 23.01 16.85 -16.34
CA LYS A 35 23.14 17.04 -17.80
C LYS A 35 22.25 16.08 -18.59
N LEU A 36 21.03 15.86 -18.11
CA LEU A 36 20.00 15.04 -18.74
C LEU A 36 18.92 15.92 -19.36
N SER A 37 18.06 15.34 -20.21
CA SER A 37 16.85 16.04 -20.62
C SER A 37 15.82 16.05 -19.49
N VAL A 38 14.94 17.05 -19.46
CA VAL A 38 13.82 17.09 -18.50
C VAL A 38 12.90 15.88 -18.70
N ALA A 39 12.74 15.43 -19.95
CA ALA A 39 11.96 14.23 -20.28
C ALA A 39 12.53 12.98 -19.60
N ASP A 40 13.85 12.79 -19.56
CA ASP A 40 14.50 11.65 -18.90
C ASP A 40 14.26 11.68 -17.38
N VAL A 41 14.28 12.86 -16.77
CA VAL A 41 14.02 13.03 -15.34
C VAL A 41 12.56 12.69 -14.99
N ILE A 42 11.62 13.13 -15.84
CA ILE A 42 10.19 12.79 -15.68
C ILE A 42 9.99 11.28 -15.85
N ALA A 43 10.61 10.66 -16.85
CA ALA A 43 10.55 9.22 -17.08
C ALA A 43 11.12 8.43 -15.89
N ALA A 44 12.27 8.84 -15.35
CA ALA A 44 12.87 8.23 -14.17
C ALA A 44 11.93 8.30 -12.96
N ARG A 45 11.26 9.45 -12.73
CA ARG A 45 10.26 9.58 -11.66
C ARG A 45 9.06 8.65 -11.88
N ALA A 46 8.59 8.51 -13.11
CA ALA A 46 7.47 7.61 -13.42
C ALA A 46 7.83 6.13 -13.12
N VAL A 47 9.06 5.71 -13.42
CA VAL A 47 9.56 4.37 -13.06
C VAL A 47 9.59 4.17 -11.54
N LEU A 48 10.10 5.15 -10.79
CA LEU A 48 10.13 5.08 -9.33
C LEU A 48 8.72 4.99 -8.72
N GLU A 49 7.75 5.73 -9.26
CA GLU A 49 6.36 5.61 -8.78
C GLU A 49 5.69 4.30 -9.16
N THR A 50 6.05 3.73 -10.31
CA THR A 50 5.60 2.39 -10.67
C THR A 50 6.15 1.34 -9.69
N ALA A 51 7.42 1.46 -9.31
CA ALA A 51 8.03 0.60 -8.30
C ALA A 51 7.33 0.76 -6.93
N ARG A 52 7.10 2.00 -6.47
CA ARG A 52 6.36 2.27 -5.23
C ARG A 52 4.96 1.69 -5.24
N ALA A 53 4.23 1.83 -6.35
CA ALA A 53 2.89 1.28 -6.51
C ALA A 53 2.89 -0.24 -6.47
N SER A 54 3.89 -0.87 -7.09
CA SER A 54 4.07 -2.33 -7.08
C SER A 54 4.35 -2.85 -5.68
N ASP A 55 5.26 -2.20 -4.94
CA ASP A 55 5.57 -2.55 -3.55
C ASP A 55 4.36 -2.40 -2.63
N LEU A 56 3.55 -1.36 -2.82
CA LEU A 56 2.29 -1.19 -2.08
C LEU A 56 1.29 -2.30 -2.40
N ALA A 57 1.19 -2.72 -3.66
CA ALA A 57 0.32 -3.81 -4.05
C ALA A 57 0.73 -5.14 -3.39
N VAL A 58 2.03 -5.45 -3.37
CA VAL A 58 2.58 -6.64 -2.70
C VAL A 58 2.28 -6.60 -1.20
N ARG A 59 2.62 -5.50 -0.52
CA ARG A 59 2.35 -5.35 0.92
C ARG A 59 0.87 -5.47 1.27
N ASN A 60 -0.01 -4.92 0.43
CA ASN A 60 -1.45 -5.08 0.62
C ASN A 60 -1.89 -6.54 0.47
N GLY A 61 -1.29 -7.28 -0.48
CA GLY A 61 -1.49 -8.72 -0.63
C GLY A 61 -1.08 -9.48 0.63
N ASP A 62 0.14 -9.23 1.13
CA ASP A 62 0.64 -9.87 2.36
C ASP A 62 -0.29 -9.62 3.56
N VAL A 63 -0.72 -8.36 3.75
CA VAL A 63 -1.65 -7.99 4.83
C VAL A 63 -3.01 -8.68 4.67
N PHE A 64 -3.52 -8.78 3.44
CA PHE A 64 -4.77 -9.47 3.17
C PHE A 64 -4.66 -10.97 3.48
N ASP A 65 -3.58 -11.61 3.05
CA ASP A 65 -3.34 -13.04 3.29
C ASP A 65 -3.21 -13.34 4.79
N GLU A 66 -2.49 -12.50 5.54
CA GLU A 66 -2.40 -12.59 6.99
C GLU A 66 -3.78 -12.47 7.66
N GLN A 67 -4.60 -11.52 7.23
CA GLN A 67 -5.96 -11.33 7.75
C GLN A 67 -6.86 -12.52 7.45
N MET A 68 -6.82 -13.03 6.23
CA MET A 68 -7.61 -14.20 5.82
C MET A 68 -7.19 -15.46 6.58
N ALA A 69 -5.89 -15.67 6.80
CA ALA A 69 -5.40 -16.77 7.61
C ALA A 69 -5.79 -16.62 9.09
N GLY A 70 -5.81 -15.40 9.63
CA GLY A 70 -6.29 -15.11 10.98
C GLY A 70 -7.78 -15.40 11.14
N LEU A 71 -8.61 -14.97 10.18
CA LEU A 71 -10.04 -15.26 10.15
C LEU A 71 -10.32 -16.76 10.05
N GLY A 72 -9.58 -17.48 9.20
CA GLY A 72 -9.70 -18.94 9.10
C GLY A 72 -9.47 -19.64 10.44
N ARG A 73 -8.42 -19.27 11.17
CA ARG A 73 -8.14 -19.82 12.51
C ARG A 73 -9.25 -19.55 13.51
N LEU A 74 -9.79 -18.32 13.54
CA LEU A 74 -10.90 -17.98 14.43
C LEU A 74 -12.16 -18.81 14.13
N LEU A 75 -12.43 -19.10 12.85
CA LEU A 75 -13.55 -19.93 12.45
C LEU A 75 -13.34 -21.40 12.82
N GLU A 76 -12.11 -21.91 12.70
CA GLU A 76 -11.76 -23.27 13.16
C GLU A 76 -11.95 -23.40 14.68
N GLU A 77 -11.42 -22.47 15.46
CA GLU A 77 -11.58 -22.43 16.92
C GLU A 77 -13.06 -22.39 17.32
N LEU A 78 -13.87 -21.57 16.64
CA LEU A 78 -15.31 -21.50 16.86
C LEU A 78 -16.00 -22.83 16.55
N THR A 79 -15.63 -23.48 15.44
CA THR A 79 -16.21 -24.76 15.01
C THR A 79 -15.90 -25.85 16.03
N SER A 80 -14.64 -25.96 16.46
CA SER A 80 -14.24 -26.90 17.51
C SER A 80 -14.95 -26.65 18.84
N ALA A 81 -15.14 -25.40 19.23
CA ALA A 81 -15.90 -25.05 20.44
C ALA A 81 -17.36 -25.50 20.33
N ILE A 82 -18.03 -25.28 19.20
CA ILE A 82 -19.41 -25.74 18.95
C ILE A 82 -19.51 -27.27 18.97
N GLU A 83 -18.56 -27.97 18.36
CA GLU A 83 -18.52 -29.44 18.38
C GLU A 83 -18.34 -29.99 19.79
N SER A 84 -17.46 -29.38 20.59
CA SER A 84 -17.26 -29.78 21.99
C SER A 84 -18.53 -29.63 22.84
N LEU A 85 -19.34 -28.60 22.58
CA LEU A 85 -20.62 -28.38 23.25
C LEU A 85 -21.68 -29.41 22.83
N LYS A 86 -21.66 -29.89 21.58
CA LYS A 86 -22.58 -30.95 21.10
C LYS A 86 -22.28 -32.32 21.68
N VAL A 87 -21.03 -32.61 22.05
CA VAL A 87 -20.63 -33.90 22.63
C VAL A 87 -20.91 -33.96 24.14
N ALA A 88 -21.04 -32.80 24.79
CA ALA A 88 -21.26 -32.68 26.24
C ALA A 88 -22.74 -32.62 26.67
N GLY A 89 -23.69 -32.56 25.74
CA GLY A 89 -25.14 -32.57 25.99
C GLY A 89 -25.81 -33.83 25.49
#